data_AF-A0A1I6UQM2-F1
#
_entry.id   AF-A0A1I6UQM2-F1
#
_cell.length_a   1.000
_cell.length_b   1.000
_cell.length_c   1.000
_cell.angle_alpha   90.00
_cell.angle_beta   90.00
_cell.angle_gamma   90.00
#
_symmetry.space_group_name_H-M   'P 1'
#
loop_
_entity.id
_entity.type
_entity.pdbx_description
1 polymer ?
#
loop_
_entity_poly.entity_id
_entity_poly.type
_entity_poly.pdbx_seq_one_letter_code
_entity_poly.pdbx_strand_id
1 'polypeptide(L)'
;MSIEEINSDRDKFLEAISKTVDSELKKVGLKLINVNVTDIRDESGYIEALGKEAAAKAINEAKISVAEQEKIGETGKAVADKDREVNIASARKDEAIGKAEADKLTRIKTSEANATAVEGENTAKITIAQSDAARREKEAEAARIAVAAEKVQQAKALEEAYSAEQKAENARAERERSTETANIVVPAEIAKQKAIIDAQAEAERIRVQAKGEADAIFAKMDAEARGLFEILSKQAQGYRDVVSAAGGNPDKAYQLLMIEKLPELIKTQVEAVKNLKIDKVTVWDAGNNEHGKGSTANFVSGLMKTIPPLDDLFNMAGMNLPNYLKGEDRPEIIPVEEETEKEE
;
A
#
# COMPACT_ATOMS: atom_id res chain seq x y z
N MET A 1 -12.54 134.88 103.51
CA MET A 1 -11.83 134.36 102.33
C MET A 1 -10.96 133.23 102.83
N SER A 2 -11.04 132.03 102.24
CA SER A 2 -10.21 130.89 102.66
C SER A 2 -8.80 130.97 102.04
N ILE A 3 -7.83 130.22 102.58
CA ILE A 3 -6.44 130.27 102.11
C ILE A 3 -6.29 129.74 100.67
N GLU A 4 -7.18 128.82 100.27
CA GLU A 4 -7.25 128.23 98.92
C GLU A 4 -7.82 129.21 97.90
N GLU A 5 -8.84 130.00 98.27
CA GLU A 5 -9.42 131.05 97.43
C GLU A 5 -8.43 132.19 97.17
N ILE A 6 -7.64 132.55 98.19
CA ILE A 6 -6.58 133.57 98.08
C ILE A 6 -5.47 133.11 97.11
N ASN A 7 -5.15 131.81 97.07
CA ASN A 7 -4.11 131.27 96.19
C ASN A 7 -4.61 130.99 94.76
N SER A 8 -5.84 130.52 94.60
CA SER A 8 -6.42 130.16 93.30
C SER A 8 -6.99 131.35 92.53
N ASP A 9 -7.48 132.39 93.22
CA ASP A 9 -8.16 133.54 92.62
C ASP A 9 -7.69 134.87 93.23
N ARG A 10 -6.50 135.30 92.79
CA ARG A 10 -5.79 136.50 93.31
C ARG A 10 -6.56 137.80 93.09
N ASP A 11 -7.37 137.87 92.04
CA ASP A 11 -8.09 139.09 91.66
C ASP A 11 -9.19 139.43 92.70
N LYS A 12 -9.90 138.42 93.21
CA LYS A 12 -10.90 138.59 94.27
C LYS A 12 -10.31 139.10 95.59
N PHE A 13 -9.09 138.67 95.93
CA PHE A 13 -8.40 139.10 97.13
C PHE A 13 -8.00 140.59 97.08
N LEU A 14 -7.49 141.03 95.93
CA LEU A 14 -7.09 142.43 95.72
C LEU A 14 -8.28 143.40 95.84
N GLU A 15 -9.44 143.02 95.30
CA GLU A 15 -10.66 143.83 95.38
C GLU A 15 -11.11 144.04 96.85
N ALA A 16 -11.10 142.97 97.65
CA ALA A 16 -11.49 143.04 99.06
C ALA A 16 -10.56 143.93 99.91
N ILE A 17 -9.24 143.90 99.65
CA ILE A 17 -8.26 144.77 100.32
C ILE A 17 -8.48 146.22 99.92
N SER A 18 -8.60 146.49 98.62
CA SER A 18 -8.76 147.86 98.12
C SER A 18 -9.96 148.56 98.75
N LYS A 19 -11.10 147.87 98.86
CA LYS A 19 -12.33 148.41 99.43
C LYS A 19 -12.21 148.75 100.93
N THR A 20 -11.51 147.91 101.69
CA THR A 20 -11.35 148.08 103.14
C THR A 20 -10.37 149.21 103.43
N VAL A 21 -9.21 149.21 102.78
CA VAL A 21 -8.14 150.18 103.01
C VAL A 21 -8.48 151.56 102.46
N ASP A 22 -9.18 151.65 101.31
CA ASP A 22 -9.63 152.94 100.75
C ASP A 22 -10.67 153.64 101.66
N SER A 23 -11.44 152.86 102.44
CA SER A 23 -12.38 153.41 103.42
C SER A 23 -11.68 154.04 104.64
N GLU A 24 -10.55 153.48 105.07
CA GLU A 24 -9.77 154.00 106.21
C GLU A 24 -8.87 155.17 105.80
N LEU A 25 -8.24 155.11 104.63
CA LEU A 25 -7.38 156.19 104.14
C LEU A 25 -8.16 157.49 103.85
N LYS A 26 -9.42 157.38 103.42
CA LYS A 26 -10.31 158.54 103.21
C LYS A 26 -10.53 159.38 104.48
N LYS A 27 -10.57 158.76 105.66
CA LYS A 27 -10.74 159.48 106.94
C LYS A 27 -9.55 160.41 107.25
N VAL A 28 -8.39 160.11 106.67
CA VAL A 28 -7.13 160.83 106.86
C VAL A 28 -6.79 161.70 105.63
N GLY A 29 -7.70 161.80 104.66
CA GLY A 29 -7.54 162.64 103.45
C GLY A 29 -6.66 162.03 102.35
N LEU A 30 -6.35 160.73 102.41
CA LEU A 30 -5.52 160.02 101.42
C LEU A 30 -6.40 159.13 100.52
N LYS A 31 -5.99 158.90 99.27
CA LYS A 31 -6.67 158.02 98.30
C LYS A 31 -5.75 156.89 97.86
N LEU A 32 -6.26 155.66 97.87
CA LEU A 32 -5.52 154.49 97.40
C LEU A 32 -5.54 154.45 95.85
N ILE A 33 -4.38 154.27 95.21
CA ILE A 33 -4.27 154.23 93.73
C ILE A 33 -4.07 152.81 93.22
N ASN A 34 -3.18 152.04 93.85
CA ASN A 34 -2.90 150.66 93.48
C ASN A 34 -2.45 149.87 94.71
N VAL A 35 -2.84 148.59 94.76
CA VAL A 35 -2.35 147.60 95.72
C VAL A 35 -1.84 146.43 94.90
N ASN A 36 -0.54 146.15 95.00
CA ASN A 36 0.04 144.95 94.43
C ASN A 36 0.39 143.99 95.58
N VAL A 37 -0.01 142.74 95.44
CA VAL A 37 0.46 141.66 96.32
C VAL A 37 1.72 141.08 95.70
N THR A 38 2.84 141.19 96.41
CA THR A 38 4.14 140.70 95.94
C THR A 38 4.38 139.24 96.29
N ASP A 39 4.12 138.86 97.54
CA ASP A 39 4.34 137.49 98.00
C ASP A 39 3.30 137.11 99.06
N ILE A 40 2.79 135.88 99.00
CA ILE A 40 1.84 135.32 99.96
C ILE A 40 2.57 134.18 100.65
N ARG A 41 2.92 134.40 101.91
CA ARG A 41 3.61 133.41 102.74
C ARG A 41 2.75 133.07 103.94
N ASP A 42 2.74 131.79 104.27
CA ASP A 42 2.09 131.25 105.44
C ASP A 42 3.17 130.75 106.40
N GLU A 43 3.08 131.12 107.68
CA GLU A 43 4.00 130.65 108.73
C GLU A 43 3.81 129.15 109.02
N SER A 44 2.63 128.59 108.71
CA SER A 44 2.30 127.17 108.92
C SER A 44 2.75 126.26 107.76
N GLY A 45 3.26 126.80 106.65
CA GLY A 45 3.74 126.02 105.50
C GLY A 45 2.65 125.27 104.70
N TYR A 46 1.37 125.58 104.89
CA TYR A 46 0.25 124.84 104.27
C TYR A 46 0.21 125.01 102.75
N ILE A 47 0.49 126.21 102.23
CA ILE A 47 0.48 126.51 100.79
C ILE A 47 1.58 125.73 100.05
N GLU A 48 2.75 125.56 100.66
CA GLU A 48 3.85 124.79 100.08
C GLU A 48 3.52 123.30 100.03
N ALA A 49 2.85 122.77 101.05
CA ALA A 49 2.36 121.38 101.08
C ALA A 49 1.30 121.12 100.00
N LEU A 50 0.35 122.05 99.80
CA LEU A 50 -0.69 121.96 98.76
C LEU A 50 -0.09 121.97 97.35
N GLY A 51 0.92 122.82 97.12
CA GLY A 51 1.66 122.86 95.85
C GLY A 51 2.44 121.57 95.57
N LYS A 52 3.10 121.01 96.59
CA LYS A 52 3.79 119.72 96.50
C LYS A 52 2.83 118.56 96.22
N GLU A 53 1.65 118.55 96.83
CA GLU A 53 0.62 117.53 96.60
C GLU A 53 0.02 117.61 95.19
N ALA A 54 -0.35 118.81 94.73
CA ALA A 54 -0.88 119.01 93.37
C ALA A 54 0.14 118.63 92.29
N ALA A 55 1.43 119.01 92.48
CA ALA A 55 2.51 118.63 91.58
C ALA A 55 2.75 117.11 91.57
N ALA A 56 2.76 116.46 92.75
CA ALA A 56 2.92 115.01 92.84
C ALA A 56 1.75 114.26 92.19
N LYS A 57 0.51 114.76 92.35
CA LYS A 57 -0.69 114.20 91.71
C LYS A 57 -0.62 114.31 90.19
N ALA A 58 -0.27 115.48 89.65
CA ALA A 58 -0.10 115.69 88.21
C ALA A 58 1.02 114.81 87.62
N ILE A 59 2.15 114.66 88.33
CA ILE A 59 3.25 113.78 87.89
C ILE A 59 2.83 112.32 87.90
N ASN A 60 2.10 111.86 88.92
CA ASN A 60 1.62 110.49 88.98
C ASN A 60 0.55 110.21 87.90
N GLU A 61 -0.36 111.16 87.66
CA GLU A 61 -1.37 111.04 86.61
C GLU A 61 -0.74 111.00 85.22
N ALA A 62 0.28 111.84 84.95
CA ALA A 62 1.06 111.77 83.73
C ALA A 62 1.82 110.44 83.59
N LYS A 63 2.43 109.92 84.68
CA LYS A 63 3.09 108.61 84.69
C LYS A 63 2.12 107.47 84.41
N ILE A 64 0.93 107.50 85.00
CA ILE A 64 -0.13 106.50 84.75
C ILE A 64 -0.55 106.55 83.28
N SER A 65 -0.80 107.74 82.75
CA SER A 65 -1.18 107.91 81.34
C SER A 65 -0.10 107.43 80.38
N VAL A 66 1.18 107.69 80.65
CA VAL A 66 2.29 107.20 79.81
C VAL A 66 2.39 105.68 79.88
N ALA A 67 2.36 105.10 81.08
CA ALA A 67 2.42 103.65 81.26
C ALA A 67 1.23 102.92 80.60
N GLU A 68 0.03 103.52 80.63
CA GLU A 68 -1.15 102.96 79.98
C GLU A 68 -1.06 103.02 78.45
N GLN A 69 -0.54 104.13 77.89
CA GLN A 69 -0.28 104.24 76.45
C GLN A 69 0.84 103.29 75.99
N GLU A 70 1.91 103.15 76.77
CA GLU A 70 2.97 102.16 76.50
C GLU A 70 2.42 100.74 76.51
N LYS A 71 1.62 100.37 77.52
CA LYS A 71 0.95 99.06 77.58
C LYS A 71 0.06 98.81 76.38
N ILE A 72 -0.74 99.80 75.94
CA ILE A 72 -1.60 99.67 74.76
C ILE A 72 -0.75 99.50 73.49
N GLY A 73 0.32 100.28 73.33
CA GLY A 73 1.24 100.19 72.21
C GLY A 73 1.94 98.83 72.12
N GLU A 74 2.46 98.35 73.25
CA GLU A 74 3.11 97.03 73.33
C GLU A 74 2.14 95.88 73.08
N THR A 75 0.93 95.97 73.64
CA THR A 75 -0.12 94.95 73.39
C THR A 75 -0.55 94.95 71.93
N GLY A 76 -0.77 96.13 71.34
CA GLY A 76 -1.11 96.26 69.92
C GLY A 76 -0.03 95.71 69.01
N LYS A 77 1.25 95.96 69.33
CA LYS A 77 2.39 95.41 68.61
C LYS A 77 2.45 93.88 68.73
N ALA A 78 2.30 93.33 69.94
CA ALA A 78 2.32 91.88 70.16
C ALA A 78 1.17 91.15 69.44
N VAL A 79 -0.03 91.75 69.41
CA VAL A 79 -1.17 91.21 68.66
C VAL A 79 -0.92 91.25 67.15
N ALA A 80 -0.43 92.37 66.62
CA ALA A 80 -0.12 92.49 65.20
C ALA A 80 0.97 91.50 64.76
N ASP A 81 2.00 91.32 65.58
CA ASP A 81 3.08 90.35 65.32
C ASP A 81 2.54 88.91 65.35
N LYS A 82 1.72 88.56 66.34
CA LYS A 82 1.04 87.25 66.42
C LYS A 82 0.17 86.99 65.18
N ASP A 83 -0.68 87.95 64.81
CA ASP A 83 -1.59 87.78 63.67
C ASP A 83 -0.82 87.64 62.36
N ARG A 84 0.27 88.40 62.19
CA ARG A 84 1.18 88.25 61.06
C ARG A 84 1.78 86.85 61.00
N GLU A 85 2.28 86.32 62.12
CA GLU A 85 2.86 84.98 62.17
C GLU A 85 1.83 83.88 61.90
N VAL A 86 0.62 83.99 62.47
CA VAL A 86 -0.48 83.05 62.22
C VAL A 86 -0.86 83.04 60.75
N ASN A 87 -0.99 84.21 60.12
CA ASN A 87 -1.31 84.32 58.70
C ASN A 87 -0.22 83.72 57.83
N ILE A 88 1.06 84.02 58.11
CA ILE A 88 2.20 83.42 57.39
C ILE A 88 2.22 81.90 57.55
N ALA A 89 1.98 81.39 58.76
CA ALA A 89 1.94 79.95 59.02
C ALA A 89 0.77 79.27 58.27
N SER A 90 -0.42 79.90 58.23
CA SER A 90 -1.56 79.39 57.47
C SER A 90 -1.28 79.35 55.96
N ALA A 91 -0.72 80.44 55.41
CA ALA A 91 -0.39 80.51 54.00
C ALA A 91 0.65 79.46 53.59
N ARG A 92 1.67 79.23 54.44
CA ARG A 92 2.66 78.16 54.23
C ARG A 92 2.05 76.77 54.31
N LYS A 93 1.12 76.54 55.23
CA LYS A 93 0.39 75.27 55.34
C LYS A 93 -0.41 75.01 54.06
N ASP A 94 -1.16 76.00 53.60
CA ASP A 94 -2.00 75.87 52.40
C ASP A 94 -1.14 75.71 51.14
N GLU A 95 -0.02 76.41 51.04
CA GLU A 95 0.97 76.22 49.98
C GLU A 95 1.53 74.78 49.97
N ALA A 96 1.92 74.26 51.14
CA ALA A 96 2.46 72.91 51.27
C ALA A 96 1.41 71.84 50.90
N ILE A 97 0.16 72.01 51.34
CA ILE A 97 -0.95 71.12 50.97
C ILE A 97 -1.20 71.19 49.47
N GLY A 98 -1.28 72.39 48.89
CA GLY A 98 -1.51 72.58 47.46
C GLY A 98 -0.42 71.96 46.60
N LYS A 99 0.86 72.11 46.98
CA LYS A 99 1.99 71.45 46.31
C LYS A 99 1.89 69.92 46.40
N ALA A 100 1.66 69.38 47.60
CA ALA A 100 1.56 67.94 47.79
C ALA A 100 0.37 67.33 47.01
N GLU A 101 -0.77 68.02 46.98
CA GLU A 101 -1.95 67.62 46.21
C GLU A 101 -1.64 67.61 44.70
N ALA A 102 -1.03 68.68 44.19
CA ALA A 102 -0.65 68.80 42.78
C ALA A 102 0.36 67.71 42.36
N ASP A 103 1.38 67.45 43.18
CA ASP A 103 2.38 66.41 42.94
C ASP A 103 1.73 65.02 42.93
N LYS A 104 0.86 64.72 43.91
CA LYS A 104 0.08 63.49 43.97
C LYS A 104 -0.76 63.33 42.71
N LEU A 105 -1.50 64.35 42.30
CA LEU A 105 -2.41 64.31 41.17
C LEU A 105 -1.64 64.12 39.85
N THR A 106 -0.50 64.80 39.70
CA THR A 106 0.40 64.64 38.56
C THR A 106 0.94 63.22 38.51
N ARG A 107 1.36 62.66 39.65
CA ARG A 107 1.87 61.28 39.72
C ARG A 107 0.81 60.23 39.43
N ILE A 108 -0.43 60.44 39.88
CA ILE A 108 -1.56 59.55 39.55
C ILE A 108 -1.85 59.61 38.05
N LYS A 109 -2.05 60.81 37.49
CA LYS A 109 -2.36 61.01 36.06
C LYS A 109 -1.27 60.44 35.14
N THR A 110 0.00 60.68 35.47
CA THR A 110 1.12 60.11 34.70
C THR A 110 1.16 58.59 34.81
N SER A 111 0.91 58.01 35.99
CA SER A 111 0.85 56.55 36.16
C SER A 111 -0.33 55.93 35.40
N GLU A 112 -1.50 56.55 35.43
CA GLU A 112 -2.69 56.12 34.68
C GLU A 112 -2.45 56.14 33.17
N ALA A 113 -1.86 57.22 32.66
CA ALA A 113 -1.51 57.35 31.25
C ALA A 113 -0.49 56.29 30.83
N ASN A 114 0.53 56.05 31.65
CA ASN A 114 1.51 55.00 31.41
C ASN A 114 0.88 53.60 31.43
N ALA A 115 -0.01 53.31 32.40
CA ALA A 115 -0.72 52.04 32.46
C ALA A 115 -1.55 51.80 31.19
N THR A 116 -2.29 52.82 30.76
CA THR A 116 -3.11 52.76 29.53
C THR A 116 -2.24 52.56 28.28
N ALA A 117 -1.09 53.24 28.19
CA ALA A 117 -0.14 53.06 27.10
C ALA A 117 0.42 51.63 27.07
N VAL A 118 0.81 51.08 28.22
CA VAL A 118 1.32 49.70 28.34
C VAL A 118 0.23 48.67 28.00
N GLU A 119 -1.02 48.88 28.39
CA GLU A 119 -2.15 48.04 27.97
C GLU A 119 -2.35 48.08 26.45
N GLY A 120 -2.28 49.26 25.84
CA GLY A 120 -2.31 49.44 24.39
C GLY A 120 -1.17 48.70 23.68
N GLU A 121 0.05 48.79 24.20
CA GLU A 121 1.19 48.04 23.66
C GLU A 121 1.02 46.53 23.79
N ASN A 122 0.51 46.05 24.93
CA ASN A 122 0.30 44.62 25.16
C ASN A 122 -0.80 44.07 24.25
N THR A 123 -1.91 44.78 24.10
CA THR A 123 -2.99 44.40 23.17
C THR A 123 -2.51 44.39 21.73
N ALA A 124 -1.70 45.38 21.32
CA ALA A 124 -1.06 45.38 20.01
C ALA A 124 -0.11 44.18 19.83
N LYS A 125 0.75 43.88 20.81
CA LYS A 125 1.64 42.70 20.79
C LYS A 125 0.87 41.38 20.69
N ILE A 126 -0.23 41.24 21.44
CA ILE A 126 -1.12 40.06 21.35
C ILE A 126 -1.70 39.95 19.93
N THR A 127 -2.19 41.04 19.36
CA THR A 127 -2.78 41.05 18.02
C THR A 127 -1.76 40.70 16.94
N ILE A 128 -0.54 41.22 17.05
CA ILE A 128 0.58 40.88 16.16
C ILE A 128 0.92 39.40 16.28
N ALA A 129 1.07 38.88 17.51
CA ALA A 129 1.37 37.48 17.75
C ALA A 129 0.28 36.53 17.20
N GLN A 130 -1.00 36.89 17.38
CA GLN A 130 -2.13 36.14 16.83
C GLN A 130 -2.12 36.17 15.29
N SER A 131 -1.86 37.33 14.69
CA SER A 131 -1.77 37.48 13.23
C SER A 131 -0.61 36.67 12.65
N ASP A 132 0.55 36.70 13.31
CA ASP A 132 1.72 35.90 12.92
C ASP A 132 1.48 34.40 13.09
N ALA A 133 0.80 33.99 14.16
CA ALA A 133 0.42 32.59 14.35
C ALA A 133 -0.51 32.11 13.22
N ALA A 134 -1.54 32.89 12.90
CA ALA A 134 -2.47 32.58 11.81
C ALA A 134 -1.78 32.56 10.44
N ARG A 135 -0.85 33.48 10.20
CA ARG A 135 -0.01 33.49 8.99
C ARG A 135 0.81 32.21 8.88
N ARG A 136 1.53 31.81 9.94
CA ARG A 136 2.33 30.57 9.96
C ARG A 136 1.47 29.32 9.78
N GLU A 137 0.28 29.28 10.36
CA GLU A 137 -0.65 28.15 10.19
C GLU A 137 -1.04 27.99 8.72
N LYS A 138 -1.44 29.09 8.06
CA LYS A 138 -1.78 29.08 6.63
C LYS A 138 -0.58 28.76 5.74
N GLU A 139 0.60 29.28 6.05
CA GLU A 139 1.84 28.95 5.34
C GLU A 139 2.16 27.45 5.46
N ALA A 140 2.02 26.86 6.66
CA ALA A 140 2.26 25.44 6.88
C ALA A 140 1.20 24.54 6.21
N GLU A 141 -0.06 24.97 6.16
CA GLU A 141 -1.11 24.28 5.42
C GLU A 141 -0.86 24.34 3.91
N ALA A 142 -0.55 25.52 3.37
CA ALA A 142 -0.22 25.69 1.96
C ALA A 142 1.01 24.85 1.57
N ALA A 143 2.05 24.82 2.41
CA ALA A 143 3.22 23.97 2.20
C ALA A 143 2.86 22.47 2.23
N ARG A 144 2.00 22.03 3.16
CA ARG A 144 1.51 20.64 3.19
C ARG A 144 0.77 20.27 1.91
N ILE A 145 -0.12 21.13 1.43
CA ILE A 145 -0.87 20.91 0.19
C ILE A 145 0.09 20.88 -1.02
N ALA A 146 1.04 21.81 -1.10
CA ALA A 146 2.02 21.86 -2.18
C ALA A 146 2.88 20.58 -2.24
N VAL A 147 3.43 20.14 -1.10
CA VAL A 147 4.23 18.91 -1.01
C VAL A 147 3.40 17.67 -1.32
N ALA A 148 2.15 17.62 -0.84
CA ALA A 148 1.25 16.51 -1.16
C ALA A 148 0.93 16.46 -2.67
N ALA A 149 0.64 17.61 -3.28
CA ALA A 149 0.39 17.71 -4.71
C ALA A 149 1.63 17.30 -5.52
N GLU A 150 2.83 17.76 -5.13
CA GLU A 150 4.09 17.38 -5.78
C GLU A 150 4.33 15.87 -5.69
N LYS A 151 4.17 15.26 -4.51
CA LYS A 151 4.30 13.81 -4.33
C LYS A 151 3.29 13.02 -5.15
N VAL A 152 2.05 13.49 -5.25
CA VAL A 152 1.02 12.85 -6.09
C VAL A 152 1.40 12.93 -7.56
N GLN A 153 1.90 14.08 -8.04
CA GLN A 153 2.35 14.20 -9.44
C GLN A 153 3.57 13.33 -9.73
N GLN A 154 4.55 13.27 -8.80
CA GLN A 154 5.70 12.38 -8.92
C GLN A 154 5.28 10.90 -8.95
N ALA A 155 4.37 10.48 -8.07
CA ALA A 155 3.85 9.12 -8.05
C ALA A 155 3.12 8.76 -9.36
N LYS A 156 2.30 9.67 -9.89
CA LYS A 156 1.63 9.48 -11.19
C LYS A 156 2.63 9.38 -12.35
N ALA A 157 3.65 10.22 -12.36
CA ALA A 157 4.69 10.17 -13.38
C ALA A 157 5.47 8.84 -13.33
N LEU A 158 5.77 8.34 -12.13
CA LEU A 158 6.39 7.03 -11.94
C LEU A 158 5.47 5.88 -12.37
N GLU A 159 4.18 5.92 -11.99
CA GLU A 159 3.20 4.93 -12.41
C GLU A 159 3.06 4.88 -13.93
N GLU A 160 3.02 6.03 -14.59
CA GLU A 160 2.97 6.13 -16.05
C GLU A 160 4.26 5.59 -16.70
N ALA A 161 5.43 5.91 -16.13
CA ALA A 161 6.71 5.37 -16.58
C ALA A 161 6.78 3.84 -16.44
N TYR A 162 6.37 3.28 -15.30
CA TYR A 162 6.32 1.83 -15.09
C TYR A 162 5.30 1.15 -16.01
N SER A 163 4.13 1.75 -16.24
CA SER A 163 3.15 1.25 -17.21
C SER A 163 3.72 1.24 -18.64
N ALA A 164 4.45 2.29 -19.03
CA ALA A 164 5.12 2.35 -20.32
C ALA A 164 6.22 1.28 -20.44
N GLU A 165 7.03 1.10 -19.39
CA GLU A 165 8.08 0.08 -19.33
C GLU A 165 7.49 -1.34 -19.39
N GLN A 166 6.44 -1.63 -18.61
CA GLN A 166 5.75 -2.91 -18.63
C GLN A 166 5.15 -3.21 -20.01
N LYS A 167 4.56 -2.22 -20.68
CA LYS A 167 4.07 -2.37 -22.06
C LYS A 167 5.20 -2.65 -23.04
N ALA A 168 6.32 -1.93 -22.92
CA ALA A 168 7.49 -2.13 -23.79
C ALA A 168 8.13 -3.50 -23.60
N GLU A 169 8.28 -3.95 -22.35
CA GLU A 169 8.81 -5.28 -22.01
C GLU A 169 7.86 -6.39 -22.44
N ASN A 170 6.55 -6.25 -22.23
CA ASN A 170 5.57 -7.22 -22.76
C ASN A 170 5.65 -7.31 -24.29
N ALA A 171 5.78 -6.18 -24.99
CA ALA A 171 5.95 -6.15 -26.44
C ALA A 171 7.31 -6.73 -26.90
N ARG A 172 8.35 -6.69 -26.07
CA ARG A 172 9.63 -7.38 -26.32
C ARG A 172 9.48 -8.88 -26.10
N ALA A 173 8.94 -9.29 -24.95
CA ALA A 173 8.68 -10.68 -24.61
C ALA A 173 7.79 -11.38 -25.64
N GLU A 174 6.75 -10.71 -26.14
CA GLU A 174 5.86 -11.29 -27.16
C GLU A 174 6.58 -11.44 -28.52
N ARG A 175 7.43 -10.48 -28.89
CA ARG A 175 8.27 -10.60 -30.09
C ARG A 175 9.29 -11.73 -29.97
N GLU A 176 9.93 -11.87 -28.81
CA GLU A 176 10.86 -12.97 -28.54
C GLU A 176 10.13 -14.31 -28.57
N ARG A 177 9.00 -14.46 -27.85
CA ARG A 177 8.18 -15.68 -27.92
C ARG A 177 7.72 -16.01 -29.33
N SER A 178 7.30 -15.00 -30.11
CA SER A 178 6.91 -15.19 -31.50
C SER A 178 8.08 -15.68 -32.35
N THR A 179 9.27 -15.13 -32.11
CA THR A 179 10.52 -15.53 -32.79
C THR A 179 10.90 -16.97 -32.42
N GLU A 180 10.88 -17.32 -31.14
CA GLU A 180 11.15 -18.69 -30.66
C GLU A 180 10.11 -19.69 -31.18
N THR A 181 8.84 -19.31 -31.19
CA THR A 181 7.76 -20.14 -31.76
C THR A 181 7.99 -20.37 -33.26
N ALA A 182 8.35 -19.32 -34.00
CA ALA A 182 8.66 -19.43 -35.42
C ALA A 182 9.93 -20.26 -35.70
N ASN A 183 10.95 -20.19 -34.84
CA ASN A 183 12.23 -20.89 -35.04
C ASN A 183 12.23 -22.34 -34.56
N ILE A 184 11.51 -22.65 -33.47
CA ILE A 184 11.54 -23.97 -32.83
C ILE A 184 10.27 -24.75 -33.14
N VAL A 185 9.10 -24.17 -32.85
CA VAL A 185 7.82 -24.90 -32.92
C VAL A 185 7.41 -25.12 -34.37
N VAL A 186 7.53 -24.12 -35.24
CA VAL A 186 7.11 -24.24 -36.65
C VAL A 186 7.95 -25.30 -37.40
N PRO A 187 9.30 -25.33 -37.32
CA PRO A 187 10.07 -26.40 -37.95
C PRO A 187 9.78 -27.79 -37.35
N ALA A 188 9.53 -27.88 -36.04
CA ALA A 188 9.14 -29.13 -35.40
C ALA A 188 7.78 -29.64 -35.91
N GLU A 189 6.78 -28.77 -36.04
CA GLU A 189 5.46 -29.16 -36.58
C GLU A 189 5.56 -29.48 -38.08
N ILE A 190 6.37 -28.74 -38.86
CA ILE A 190 6.66 -29.08 -40.27
C ILE A 190 7.32 -30.46 -40.36
N ALA A 191 8.31 -30.76 -39.51
CA ALA A 191 8.99 -32.06 -39.51
C ALA A 191 8.02 -33.20 -39.16
N LYS A 192 7.15 -32.99 -38.17
CA LYS A 192 6.08 -33.93 -37.81
C LYS A 192 5.08 -34.15 -38.95
N GLN A 193 4.60 -33.07 -39.57
CA GLN A 193 3.70 -33.14 -40.72
C GLN A 193 4.37 -33.83 -41.91
N LYS A 194 5.64 -33.51 -42.19
CA LYS A 194 6.43 -34.18 -43.22
C LYS A 194 6.55 -35.67 -42.94
N ALA A 195 6.87 -36.08 -41.71
CA ALA A 195 6.95 -37.49 -41.35
C ALA A 195 5.61 -38.24 -41.52
N ILE A 196 4.48 -37.59 -41.20
CA ILE A 196 3.14 -38.16 -41.43
C ILE A 196 2.88 -38.32 -42.92
N ILE A 197 3.17 -37.29 -43.73
CA ILE A 197 2.98 -37.33 -45.17
C ILE A 197 3.88 -38.39 -45.81
N ASP A 198 5.16 -38.46 -45.42
CA ASP A 198 6.12 -39.45 -45.93
C ASP A 198 5.66 -40.88 -45.57
N ALA A 199 5.15 -41.10 -44.35
CA ALA A 199 4.59 -42.39 -43.94
C ALA A 199 3.32 -42.76 -44.72
N GLN A 200 2.42 -41.79 -44.98
CA GLN A 200 1.23 -42.00 -45.81
C GLN A 200 1.59 -42.28 -47.27
N ALA A 201 2.56 -41.55 -47.82
CA ALA A 201 3.05 -41.74 -49.18
C ALA A 201 3.70 -43.13 -49.34
N GLU A 202 4.47 -43.58 -48.36
CA GLU A 202 5.06 -44.92 -48.35
C GLU A 202 3.98 -46.01 -48.26
N ALA A 203 3.00 -45.83 -47.37
CA ALA A 203 1.87 -46.77 -47.26
C ALA A 203 1.08 -46.86 -48.58
N GLU A 204 0.82 -45.73 -49.22
CA GLU A 204 0.12 -45.69 -50.50
C GLU A 204 0.97 -46.29 -51.64
N ARG A 205 2.28 -46.04 -51.65
CA ARG A 205 3.22 -46.66 -52.60
C ARG A 205 3.19 -48.18 -52.48
N ILE A 206 3.29 -48.71 -51.26
CA ILE A 206 3.20 -50.16 -51.01
C ILE A 206 1.84 -50.70 -51.46
N ARG A 207 0.74 -49.98 -51.19
CA ARG A 207 -0.61 -50.40 -51.61
C ARG A 207 -0.73 -50.48 -53.13
N VAL A 208 -0.25 -49.47 -53.86
CA VAL A 208 -0.28 -49.43 -55.32
C VAL A 208 0.63 -50.51 -55.91
N GLN A 209 1.83 -50.69 -55.35
CA GLN A 209 2.75 -51.73 -55.80
C GLN A 209 2.18 -53.13 -55.57
N ALA A 210 1.65 -53.42 -54.38
CA ALA A 210 1.02 -54.70 -54.07
C ALA A 210 -0.20 -54.96 -54.98
N LYS A 211 -0.98 -53.92 -55.31
CA LYS A 211 -2.06 -54.03 -56.29
C LYS A 211 -1.53 -54.33 -57.69
N GLY A 212 -0.48 -53.64 -58.14
CA GLY A 212 0.16 -53.89 -59.43
C GLY A 212 0.75 -55.30 -59.53
N GLU A 213 1.38 -55.80 -58.46
CA GLU A 213 1.89 -57.17 -58.36
C GLU A 213 0.75 -58.19 -58.36
N ALA A 214 -0.33 -57.95 -57.62
CA ALA A 214 -1.51 -58.81 -57.62
C ALA A 214 -2.18 -58.87 -59.01
N ASP A 215 -2.35 -57.72 -59.67
CA ASP A 215 -2.90 -57.63 -61.02
C ASP A 215 -2.00 -58.36 -62.04
N ALA A 216 -0.66 -58.23 -61.90
CA ALA A 216 0.31 -58.92 -62.76
C ALA A 216 0.29 -60.44 -62.55
N ILE A 217 0.24 -60.91 -61.30
CA ILE A 217 0.14 -62.35 -60.97
C ILE A 217 -1.19 -62.90 -61.48
N PHE A 218 -2.30 -62.18 -61.27
CA PHE A 218 -3.62 -62.58 -61.75
C PHE A 218 -3.63 -62.68 -63.28
N ALA A 219 -3.09 -61.69 -63.99
CA ALA A 219 -3.00 -61.72 -65.45
C ALA A 219 -2.15 -62.89 -65.96
N LYS A 220 -1.02 -63.20 -65.29
CA LYS A 220 -0.19 -64.36 -65.64
C LYS A 220 -0.93 -65.68 -65.42
N MET A 221 -1.58 -65.84 -64.27
CA MET A 221 -2.34 -67.04 -63.92
C MET A 221 -3.57 -67.22 -64.81
N ASP A 222 -4.29 -66.15 -65.16
CA ASP A 222 -5.42 -66.20 -66.11
C ASP A 222 -4.93 -66.58 -67.51
N ALA A 223 -3.80 -66.02 -67.97
CA ALA A 223 -3.20 -66.40 -69.25
C ALA A 223 -2.76 -67.88 -69.26
N GLU A 224 -2.14 -68.36 -68.19
CA GLU A 224 -1.77 -69.78 -68.02
C GLU A 224 -3.02 -70.68 -67.95
N ALA A 225 -4.06 -70.28 -67.21
CA ALA A 225 -5.31 -71.02 -67.09
C ALA A 225 -6.06 -71.11 -68.42
N ARG A 226 -6.12 -70.01 -69.21
CA ARG A 226 -6.71 -70.03 -70.56
C ARG A 226 -5.90 -70.88 -71.53
N GLY A 227 -4.57 -70.80 -71.47
CA GLY A 227 -3.69 -71.64 -72.28
C GLY A 227 -3.88 -73.12 -71.96
N LEU A 228 -3.90 -73.48 -70.68
CA LEU A 228 -4.19 -74.83 -70.21
C LEU A 228 -5.60 -75.27 -70.59
N PHE A 229 -6.61 -74.44 -70.41
CA PHE A 229 -7.99 -74.75 -70.79
C PHE A 229 -8.10 -75.05 -72.29
N GLU A 230 -7.45 -74.25 -73.14
CA GLU A 230 -7.44 -74.51 -74.59
C GLU A 230 -6.75 -75.84 -74.89
N ILE A 231 -5.59 -76.12 -74.30
CA ILE A 231 -4.89 -77.41 -74.46
C ILE A 231 -5.75 -78.59 -74.00
N LEU A 232 -6.29 -78.53 -72.79
CA LEU A 232 -7.12 -79.59 -72.22
C LEU A 232 -8.43 -79.76 -73.01
N SER A 233 -9.03 -78.67 -73.49
CA SER A 233 -10.24 -78.74 -74.32
C SER A 233 -9.96 -79.41 -75.67
N LYS A 234 -8.82 -79.10 -76.31
CA LYS A 234 -8.36 -79.74 -77.55
C LYS A 234 -7.98 -81.20 -77.32
N GLN A 235 -7.34 -81.52 -76.21
CA GLN A 235 -7.09 -82.90 -75.81
C GLN A 235 -8.40 -83.66 -75.54
N ALA A 236 -9.36 -83.07 -74.85
CA ALA A 236 -10.67 -83.67 -74.62
C ALA A 236 -11.45 -83.86 -75.93
N GLN A 237 -11.35 -82.93 -76.88
CA GLN A 237 -11.86 -83.10 -78.24
C GLN A 237 -11.15 -84.26 -78.95
N GLY A 238 -9.81 -84.30 -78.92
CA GLY A 238 -9.04 -85.40 -79.48
C GLY A 238 -9.42 -86.77 -78.88
N TYR A 239 -9.57 -86.85 -77.56
CA TYR A 239 -10.05 -88.07 -76.90
C TYR A 239 -11.49 -88.43 -77.31
N ARG A 240 -12.39 -87.45 -77.45
CA ARG A 240 -13.75 -87.72 -77.98
C ARG A 240 -13.69 -88.23 -79.41
N ASP A 241 -12.82 -87.70 -80.25
CA ASP A 241 -12.66 -88.15 -81.63
C ASP A 241 -12.10 -89.58 -81.68
N VAL A 242 -11.15 -89.91 -80.80
CA VAL A 242 -10.62 -91.28 -80.63
C VAL A 242 -11.71 -92.25 -80.15
N VAL A 243 -12.52 -91.86 -79.16
CA VAL A 243 -13.65 -92.66 -78.65
C VAL A 243 -14.71 -92.85 -79.73
N SER A 244 -14.99 -91.82 -80.52
CA SER A 244 -15.93 -91.86 -81.64
C SER A 244 -15.43 -92.75 -82.77
N ALA A 245 -14.15 -92.67 -83.12
CA ALA A 245 -13.50 -93.52 -84.11
C ALA A 245 -13.40 -94.99 -83.67
N ALA A 246 -13.30 -95.26 -82.36
CA ALA A 246 -13.33 -96.60 -81.78
C ALA A 246 -14.73 -97.24 -81.76
N GLY A 247 -15.73 -96.62 -82.40
CA GLY A 247 -17.09 -97.15 -82.51
C GLY A 247 -17.95 -96.93 -81.26
N GLY A 248 -17.60 -95.95 -80.41
CA GLY A 248 -18.43 -95.55 -79.27
C GLY A 248 -18.40 -96.50 -78.07
N ASN A 249 -17.46 -97.43 -78.01
CA ASN A 249 -17.34 -98.38 -76.90
C ASN A 249 -16.24 -97.93 -75.90
N PRO A 250 -16.59 -97.51 -74.66
CA PRO A 250 -15.64 -96.95 -73.69
C PRO A 250 -14.44 -97.85 -73.38
N ASP A 251 -14.64 -99.17 -73.37
CA ASP A 251 -13.61 -100.14 -72.96
C ASP A 251 -12.46 -100.25 -73.98
N LYS A 252 -12.74 -100.08 -75.28
CA LYS A 252 -11.71 -100.13 -76.33
C LYS A 252 -10.92 -98.83 -76.45
N ALA A 253 -11.60 -97.70 -76.22
CA ALA A 253 -10.92 -96.41 -76.14
C ALA A 253 -9.97 -96.36 -74.91
N TYR A 254 -10.38 -96.97 -73.79
CA TYR A 254 -9.51 -97.12 -72.63
C TYR A 254 -8.28 -97.98 -72.93
N GLN A 255 -8.42 -99.12 -73.62
CA GLN A 255 -7.26 -99.93 -74.04
C GLN A 255 -6.28 -99.16 -74.94
N LEU A 256 -6.78 -98.40 -75.91
CA LEU A 256 -5.93 -97.59 -76.80
C LEU A 256 -5.21 -96.48 -76.02
N LEU A 257 -5.92 -95.79 -75.12
CA LEU A 257 -5.36 -94.75 -74.27
C LEU A 257 -4.34 -95.32 -73.26
N MET A 258 -4.58 -96.52 -72.73
CA MET A 258 -3.62 -97.22 -71.86
C MET A 258 -2.35 -97.56 -72.64
N ILE A 259 -2.47 -98.05 -73.89
CA ILE A 259 -1.31 -98.31 -74.75
C ILE A 259 -0.54 -97.02 -75.08
N GLU A 260 -1.22 -95.90 -75.30
CA GLU A 260 -0.58 -94.60 -75.56
C GLU A 260 0.09 -94.00 -74.31
N LYS A 261 -0.43 -94.29 -73.11
CA LYS A 261 0.16 -93.89 -71.83
C LYS A 261 1.18 -94.90 -71.26
N LEU A 262 1.30 -96.10 -71.83
CA LEU A 262 2.33 -97.08 -71.45
C LEU A 262 3.77 -96.55 -71.55
N PRO A 263 4.18 -95.79 -72.59
CA PRO A 263 5.51 -95.19 -72.65
C PRO A 263 5.76 -94.20 -71.52
N GLU A 264 4.75 -93.41 -71.13
CA GLU A 264 4.85 -92.44 -70.05
C GLU A 264 4.97 -93.14 -68.69
N LEU A 265 4.14 -94.17 -68.45
CA LEU A 265 4.26 -95.07 -67.30
C LEU A 265 5.64 -95.74 -67.23
N ILE A 266 6.12 -96.33 -68.33
CA ILE A 266 7.46 -96.93 -68.39
C ILE A 266 8.53 -95.87 -68.10
N LYS A 267 8.37 -94.63 -68.57
CA LYS A 267 9.33 -93.55 -68.31
C LYS A 267 9.32 -93.13 -66.84
N THR A 268 8.17 -92.98 -66.20
CA THR A 268 8.08 -92.66 -64.77
C THR A 268 8.58 -93.81 -63.90
N GLN A 269 8.27 -95.06 -64.24
CA GLN A 269 8.84 -96.25 -63.59
C GLN A 269 10.37 -96.31 -63.77
N VAL A 270 10.89 -96.06 -64.96
CA VAL A 270 12.33 -96.02 -65.22
C VAL A 270 12.97 -94.85 -64.47
N GLU A 271 12.36 -93.67 -64.40
CA GLU A 271 12.86 -92.55 -63.60
C GLU A 271 12.87 -92.85 -62.10
N ALA A 272 11.86 -93.53 -61.57
CA ALA A 272 11.84 -94.00 -60.19
C ALA A 272 12.96 -95.02 -59.91
N VAL A 273 13.29 -95.90 -60.86
CA VAL A 273 14.41 -96.85 -60.76
C VAL A 273 15.76 -96.17 -61.03
N LYS A 274 15.81 -95.13 -61.86
CA LYS A 274 17.03 -94.37 -62.19
C LYS A 274 17.54 -93.56 -60.99
N ASN A 275 16.65 -93.20 -60.06
CA ASN A 275 17.00 -92.58 -58.79
C ASN A 275 17.29 -93.57 -57.65
N LEU A 276 17.14 -94.88 -57.87
CA LEU A 276 17.69 -95.92 -56.98
C LEU A 276 19.18 -96.11 -57.27
N LYS A 277 19.99 -95.12 -56.89
CA LYS A 277 21.42 -95.30 -56.69
C LYS A 277 21.64 -96.06 -55.38
N ILE A 278 21.75 -97.38 -55.44
CA ILE A 278 22.38 -98.15 -54.36
C ILE A 278 23.89 -97.91 -54.48
N ASP A 279 24.34 -96.73 -54.03
CA ASP A 279 25.69 -96.22 -54.27
C ASP A 279 26.76 -96.91 -53.40
N LYS A 280 26.40 -97.64 -52.33
CA LYS A 280 27.33 -98.49 -51.56
C LYS A 280 26.59 -99.34 -50.53
N VAL A 281 26.53 -100.66 -50.69
CA VAL A 281 26.24 -101.55 -49.56
C VAL A 281 27.56 -101.75 -48.81
N THR A 282 27.74 -101.01 -47.71
CA THR A 282 28.90 -101.19 -46.83
C THR A 282 28.51 -102.17 -45.73
N VAL A 283 28.73 -103.46 -45.96
CA VAL A 283 28.66 -104.46 -44.89
C VAL A 283 29.92 -104.29 -44.05
N TRP A 284 29.77 -103.81 -42.81
CA TRP A 284 30.83 -103.87 -41.81
C TRP A 284 30.90 -105.30 -41.30
N ASP A 285 31.87 -106.05 -41.80
CA ASP A 285 32.30 -107.33 -41.28
C ASP A 285 33.19 -107.08 -40.04
N ALA A 286 32.55 -106.98 -38.88
CA ALA A 286 33.24 -107.16 -37.60
C ALA A 286 33.17 -108.65 -37.28
N GLY A 287 34.14 -109.40 -37.80
CA GLY A 287 34.25 -110.84 -37.61
C GLY A 287 34.25 -111.20 -36.12
N ASN A 288 33.14 -111.78 -35.66
CA ASN A 288 33.16 -112.74 -34.56
C ASN A 288 32.24 -113.91 -34.95
N ASN A 289 32.86 -115.04 -35.25
CA ASN A 289 32.20 -116.26 -35.69
C ASN A 289 31.71 -117.07 -34.49
N GLU A 290 30.39 -117.21 -34.33
CA GLU A 290 29.81 -118.42 -33.73
C GLU A 290 28.42 -118.67 -34.34
N HIS A 291 28.31 -119.75 -35.13
CA HIS A 291 27.13 -120.31 -35.80
C HIS A 291 26.60 -119.67 -37.12
N GLY A 292 27.46 -119.61 -38.13
CA GLY A 292 27.26 -120.39 -39.37
C GLY A 292 26.05 -120.14 -40.29
N LYS A 293 25.34 -119.00 -40.21
CA LYS A 293 24.42 -118.52 -41.26
C LYS A 293 24.68 -117.04 -41.57
N GLY A 294 25.10 -116.77 -42.81
CA GLY A 294 25.73 -115.52 -43.22
C GLY A 294 24.83 -114.27 -43.28
N SER A 295 25.50 -113.12 -43.17
CA SER A 295 24.99 -111.73 -43.07
C SER A 295 24.01 -111.26 -44.17
N THR A 296 23.84 -112.04 -45.25
CA THR A 296 22.87 -111.77 -46.31
C THR A 296 21.43 -112.07 -45.89
N ALA A 297 21.20 -113.04 -44.99
CA ALA A 297 19.85 -113.40 -44.54
C ALA A 297 19.18 -112.32 -43.66
N ASN A 298 19.98 -111.58 -42.88
CA ASN A 298 19.48 -110.49 -42.03
C ASN A 298 19.22 -109.19 -42.80
N PHE A 299 19.93 -108.95 -43.91
CA PHE A 299 19.64 -107.83 -44.81
C PHE A 299 18.33 -108.03 -45.58
N VAL A 300 18.06 -109.25 -46.05
CA VAL A 300 16.80 -109.57 -46.76
C VAL A 300 15.59 -109.50 -45.83
N SER A 301 15.73 -109.93 -44.56
CA SER A 301 14.68 -109.80 -43.53
C SER A 301 14.41 -108.33 -43.13
N GLY A 302 15.44 -107.48 -43.16
CA GLY A 302 15.32 -106.03 -42.91
C GLY A 302 14.66 -105.26 -44.05
N LEU A 303 14.90 -105.66 -45.31
CA LEU A 303 14.26 -105.05 -46.49
C LEU A 303 12.77 -105.44 -46.63
N MET A 304 12.39 -106.63 -46.17
CA MET A 304 10.98 -107.06 -46.08
C MET A 304 10.17 -106.35 -44.99
N LYS A 305 10.82 -105.68 -44.01
CA LYS A 305 10.17 -104.91 -42.94
C LYS A 305 10.03 -103.41 -43.22
N THR A 306 10.63 -102.90 -44.31
CA THR A 306 10.56 -101.50 -44.72
C THR A 306 9.54 -101.24 -45.84
N ILE A 307 8.76 -102.25 -46.22
CA ILE A 307 7.55 -102.06 -47.02
C ILE A 307 6.41 -101.92 -46.01
N PRO A 308 5.83 -100.72 -45.82
CA PRO A 308 4.59 -100.59 -45.05
C PRO A 308 3.55 -101.49 -45.72
N PRO A 309 2.78 -102.29 -44.97
CA PRO A 309 1.70 -103.07 -45.55
C PRO A 309 0.77 -102.11 -46.31
N LEU A 310 0.60 -102.37 -47.62
CA LEU A 310 -0.18 -101.54 -48.54
C LEU A 310 -1.67 -101.44 -48.15
N ASP A 311 -2.11 -102.15 -47.11
CA ASP A 311 -3.46 -102.10 -46.56
C ASP A 311 -3.80 -100.76 -45.88
N ASP A 312 -2.86 -100.09 -45.21
CA ASP A 312 -3.17 -98.87 -44.45
C ASP A 312 -3.22 -97.59 -45.31
N LEU A 313 -2.52 -97.59 -46.46
CA LEU A 313 -2.55 -96.45 -47.40
C LEU A 313 -3.79 -96.47 -48.30
N PHE A 314 -4.39 -97.63 -48.56
CA PHE A 314 -5.59 -97.75 -49.38
C PHE A 314 -6.88 -97.50 -48.60
N ASN A 315 -6.91 -97.79 -47.29
CA ASN A 315 -8.08 -97.52 -46.43
C ASN A 315 -8.27 -96.03 -46.08
N MET A 316 -7.20 -95.21 -46.01
CA MET A 316 -7.31 -93.74 -45.87
C MET A 316 -7.82 -93.02 -47.13
N ALA A 317 -7.73 -93.67 -48.30
CA ALA A 317 -8.12 -93.12 -49.59
C ALA A 317 -9.52 -93.54 -50.07
N GLY A 318 -10.27 -94.28 -49.24
CA GLY A 318 -11.68 -94.62 -49.49
C GLY A 318 -11.92 -95.59 -50.66
N MET A 319 -10.95 -96.42 -51.05
CA MET A 319 -11.08 -97.37 -52.16
C MET A 319 -10.74 -98.80 -51.72
N ASN A 320 -11.74 -99.69 -51.80
CA ASN A 320 -11.59 -101.14 -51.55
C ASN A 320 -10.80 -101.81 -52.69
N LEU A 321 -9.80 -102.62 -52.35
CA LEU A 321 -9.04 -103.40 -53.34
C LEU A 321 -9.89 -104.54 -53.95
N PRO A 322 -9.76 -104.81 -55.26
CA PRO A 322 -10.42 -105.92 -55.94
C PRO A 322 -10.03 -107.31 -55.40
N ASN A 323 -10.99 -108.24 -55.36
CA ASN A 323 -10.95 -109.58 -54.73
C ASN A 323 -9.88 -110.58 -55.23
N TYR A 324 -8.93 -110.17 -56.07
CA TYR A 324 -7.87 -111.06 -56.57
C TYR A 324 -6.56 -111.00 -55.75
N LEU A 325 -6.45 -110.07 -54.80
CA LEU A 325 -5.30 -109.94 -53.88
C LEU A 325 -5.59 -110.40 -52.44
N LYS A 326 -6.82 -110.87 -52.17
CA LYS A 326 -7.18 -111.60 -50.93
C LYS A 326 -7.04 -113.10 -51.20
N GLY A 327 -6.14 -113.77 -50.48
CA GLY A 327 -6.05 -115.22 -50.50
C GLY A 327 -7.28 -115.86 -49.86
N GLU A 328 -7.84 -116.84 -50.57
CA GLU A 328 -8.86 -117.84 -50.21
C GLU A 328 -9.97 -117.47 -49.20
N ASP A 329 -11.20 -117.41 -49.73
CA ASP A 329 -12.46 -117.30 -49.01
C ASP A 329 -12.67 -118.42 -47.97
N ARG A 330 -13.13 -118.04 -46.78
CA ARG A 330 -13.94 -118.92 -45.91
C ARG A 330 -15.23 -118.19 -45.53
N PRO A 331 -16.40 -118.72 -45.92
CA PRO A 331 -17.69 -118.07 -45.72
C PRO A 331 -18.39 -118.64 -44.49
N GLU A 332 -18.82 -117.82 -43.52
CA GLU A 332 -19.93 -118.15 -42.61
C GLU A 332 -20.65 -116.82 -42.24
N ILE A 333 -21.86 -116.59 -42.75
CA ILE A 333 -23.18 -116.94 -42.17
C ILE A 333 -23.61 -115.94 -41.07
N ILE A 334 -24.77 -115.33 -41.37
CA ILE A 334 -25.57 -114.37 -40.61
C ILE A 334 -26.05 -115.00 -39.29
N PRO A 335 -26.20 -114.24 -38.19
CA PRO A 335 -27.57 -113.98 -37.70
C PRO A 335 -27.79 -112.58 -37.09
N VAL A 336 -28.88 -111.87 -37.44
CA VAL A 336 -30.28 -111.86 -36.90
C VAL A 336 -30.45 -110.87 -35.73
N GLU A 337 -31.65 -110.28 -35.72
CA GLU A 337 -32.39 -109.57 -34.65
C GLU A 337 -32.49 -108.06 -34.89
N GLU A 338 -33.61 -107.59 -35.47
CA GLU A 338 -34.90 -107.29 -34.79
C GLU A 338 -34.71 -106.04 -33.90
N GLU A 339 -35.49 -104.98 -34.05
CA GLU A 339 -36.93 -104.96 -33.76
C GLU A 339 -37.63 -103.73 -34.38
N THR A 340 -38.84 -104.00 -34.87
CA THR A 340 -40.09 -103.20 -34.72
C THR A 340 -40.18 -101.81 -35.35
N GLU A 341 -41.02 -101.62 -36.37
CA GLU A 341 -42.49 -101.49 -36.30
C GLU A 341 -42.97 -100.25 -35.52
N LYS A 342 -43.52 -99.28 -36.27
CA LYS A 342 -44.89 -98.74 -36.16
C LYS A 342 -45.05 -97.59 -37.16
N GLU A 343 -45.79 -97.81 -38.24
CA GLU A 343 -47.24 -97.51 -38.38
C GLU A 343 -47.50 -96.01 -38.56
N GLU A 344 -47.70 -95.58 -39.81
CA GLU A 344 -49.04 -95.34 -40.39
C GLU A 344 -49.00 -95.49 -41.93
#